data_AF-A0A962JQL6-F1
#
_entry.id   AF-A0A962JQL6-F1
#
_cell.length_a   1.000
_cell.length_b   1.000
_cell.length_c   1.000
_cell.angle_alpha   90.00
_cell.angle_beta   90.00
_cell.angle_gamma   90.00
#
_symmetry.space_group_name_H-M   'P 1'
#
loop_
_entity.id
_entity.type
_entity.pdbx_description
1 polymer ?
#
loop_
_entity_poly.entity_id
_entity_poly.type
_entity_poly.pdbx_seq_one_letter_code
_entity_poly.pdbx_strand_id
1 'polypeptide(L)'
;MPDDTGVITANSLICWQICQKCRLVSFNQDSFERQHANTPGNDSEISCPACHADPSQKRPYFDSSLSVALSFIQHAYQTKQNLEVVDTLATQATNQYPVSILVFLGVLQELLLDHLLSQLAQTQETPKTNRLLTQYQGYEQKQRLLFPQLAGMNWETAMRNIQEKATFNCLELNHRLKQLNHLKQRFIYLAYGWNISHQQALDCLNSVEPLINLHVLLHNHLVHPCYPSSLLQE
;
A
#
# COMPACT_ATOMS: atom_id res chain seq x y z
N MET A 1 20.80 19.41 -10.25
CA MET A 1 20.08 18.40 -11.04
C MET A 1 18.76 18.18 -10.33
N PRO A 2 17.59 18.20 -10.99
CA PRO A 2 16.35 17.85 -10.32
C PRO A 2 16.42 16.37 -9.98
N ASP A 3 16.39 16.05 -8.68
CA ASP A 3 16.28 14.69 -8.16
C ASP A 3 14.89 14.14 -8.51
N ASP A 4 14.79 13.51 -9.67
CA ASP A 4 13.67 12.64 -10.09
C ASP A 4 13.71 11.30 -9.32
N THR A 5 13.99 11.33 -8.02
CA THR A 5 13.64 10.19 -7.17
C THR A 5 12.14 10.24 -7.02
N GLY A 6 11.42 9.35 -7.73
CA GLY A 6 9.97 9.16 -7.66
C GLY A 6 9.48 8.79 -6.26
N VAL A 7 9.66 9.69 -5.31
CA VAL A 7 9.22 9.54 -3.93
C VAL A 7 7.73 9.77 -3.92
N ILE A 8 6.98 8.67 -3.88
CA ILE A 8 5.59 8.68 -3.45
C ILE A 8 5.49 9.52 -2.18
N THR A 9 4.73 10.61 -2.26
CA THR A 9 4.37 11.47 -1.12
C THR A 9 3.11 10.92 -0.45
N ALA A 10 2.84 11.23 0.83
CA ALA A 10 1.63 10.78 1.51
C ALA A 10 0.37 11.28 0.77
N ASN A 11 0.53 12.37 0.03
CA ASN A 11 -0.45 12.94 -0.86
C ASN A 11 -0.83 12.03 -2.05
N SER A 12 0.05 11.10 -2.47
CA SER A 12 -0.29 10.15 -3.55
C SER A 12 -1.28 9.05 -3.10
N LEU A 13 -1.44 8.80 -1.78
CA LEU A 13 -2.51 7.92 -1.29
C LEU A 13 -3.90 8.53 -1.43
N ILE A 14 -4.00 9.86 -1.31
CA ILE A 14 -5.24 10.62 -1.51
C ILE A 14 -5.74 10.46 -2.96
N CYS A 15 -4.83 10.12 -3.88
CA CYS A 15 -5.14 9.92 -5.29
C CYS A 15 -5.82 8.56 -5.54
N TRP A 16 -5.73 7.58 -4.64
CA TRP A 16 -6.48 6.33 -4.80
C TRP A 16 -7.92 6.51 -4.36
N GLN A 17 -8.85 6.33 -5.29
CA GLN A 17 -10.28 6.49 -5.04
C GLN A 17 -11.02 5.20 -5.30
N ILE A 18 -12.02 4.92 -4.46
CA ILE A 18 -12.94 3.81 -4.61
C ILE A 18 -14.32 4.33 -5.06
N CYS A 19 -14.88 3.70 -6.08
CA CYS A 19 -16.27 3.91 -6.46
C CYS A 19 -17.20 3.33 -5.39
N GLN A 20 -18.09 4.13 -4.82
CA GLN A 20 -19.01 3.66 -3.79
C GLN A 20 -19.99 2.59 -4.27
N LYS A 21 -20.29 2.58 -5.57
CA LYS A 21 -21.26 1.70 -6.19
C LYS A 21 -20.71 0.32 -6.50
N CYS A 22 -19.70 0.26 -7.37
CA CYS A 22 -19.12 -1.01 -7.80
C CYS A 22 -17.84 -1.35 -7.03
N ARG A 23 -17.32 -0.46 -6.18
CA ARG A 23 -16.11 -0.70 -5.36
C ARG A 23 -14.83 -0.88 -6.19
N LEU A 24 -14.85 -0.49 -7.47
CA LEU A 24 -13.64 -0.38 -8.27
C LEU A 24 -12.73 0.71 -7.68
N VAL A 25 -11.46 0.38 -7.51
CA VAL A 25 -10.43 1.32 -7.07
C VAL A 25 -9.62 1.78 -8.29
N SER A 26 -9.47 3.09 -8.44
CA SER A 26 -8.69 3.68 -9.53
C SER A 26 -7.81 4.81 -9.00
N PHE A 27 -6.68 5.03 -9.66
CA PHE A 27 -5.86 6.21 -9.43
C PHE A 27 -6.57 7.42 -10.07
N ASN A 28 -6.87 8.42 -9.26
CA ASN A 28 -7.37 9.70 -9.73
C ASN A 28 -6.19 10.60 -10.10
N GLN A 29 -5.86 10.56 -11.39
CA GLN A 29 -4.78 11.34 -11.98
C GLN A 29 -5.03 12.86 -11.86
N ASP A 30 -6.29 13.30 -11.94
CA ASP A 30 -6.67 14.71 -11.83
C ASP A 30 -6.37 15.29 -10.43
N SER A 31 -6.49 14.49 -9.37
CA SER A 31 -6.15 14.92 -8.01
C SER A 31 -4.63 15.10 -7.82
N PHE A 32 -3.84 14.24 -8.46
CA PHE A 32 -2.39 14.29 -8.42
C PHE A 32 -1.86 15.49 -9.21
N GLU A 33 -2.41 15.73 -10.40
CA GLU A 33 -2.05 16.87 -11.24
C GLU A 33 -2.48 18.20 -10.59
N ARG A 34 -3.66 18.30 -9.97
CA ARG A 34 -4.10 19.53 -9.27
C ARG A 34 -3.25 19.89 -8.04
N GLN A 35 -2.63 18.91 -7.36
CA GLN A 35 -1.71 19.19 -6.26
C GLN A 35 -0.36 19.74 -6.73
N HIS A 36 0.01 19.50 -7.98
CA HIS A 36 1.25 19.97 -8.59
C HIS A 36 1.03 21.11 -9.61
N ALA A 37 -0.19 21.34 -10.07
CA ALA A 37 -0.57 22.34 -11.05
C ALA A 37 -1.63 23.28 -10.47
N ASN A 38 -1.18 24.45 -10.00
CA ASN A 38 -2.03 25.63 -9.81
C ASN A 38 -2.53 26.12 -11.19
N THR A 39 -3.46 25.40 -11.82
CA THR A 39 -4.07 25.84 -13.09
C THR A 39 -5.58 25.68 -13.04
N PRO A 40 -6.36 26.76 -13.24
CA PRO A 40 -7.82 26.70 -13.30
C PRO A 40 -8.28 26.31 -14.70
N GLY A 41 -9.24 25.38 -14.78
CA GLY A 41 -10.07 25.20 -15.97
C GLY A 41 -9.82 23.90 -16.76
N ASN A 42 -10.32 22.78 -16.22
CA ASN A 42 -11.10 21.80 -17.00
C ASN A 42 -11.67 20.75 -16.05
N ASP A 43 -12.96 20.89 -15.73
CA ASP A 43 -13.73 20.01 -14.87
C ASP A 43 -14.34 18.84 -15.65
N SER A 44 -13.51 18.06 -16.33
CA SER A 44 -13.97 16.74 -16.80
C SER A 44 -13.86 15.75 -15.65
N GLU A 45 -14.77 15.83 -14.67
CA GLU A 45 -14.85 14.82 -13.64
C GLU A 45 -15.19 13.45 -14.28
N ILE A 46 -14.20 12.56 -14.33
CA ILE A 46 -14.32 11.28 -15.01
C ILE A 46 -15.25 10.37 -14.20
N SER A 47 -16.35 9.89 -14.79
CA SER A 47 -17.25 8.91 -14.15
C SER A 47 -16.54 7.58 -13.89
N CYS A 48 -17.11 6.72 -13.03
CA CYS A 48 -16.50 5.41 -12.78
C CYS A 48 -16.40 4.59 -14.08
N PRO A 49 -15.22 4.11 -14.50
CA PRO A 49 -15.07 3.42 -15.79
C PRO A 49 -15.77 2.06 -15.84
N ALA A 50 -16.11 1.45 -14.69
CA ALA A 50 -16.77 0.14 -14.65
C ALA A 50 -18.31 0.22 -14.55
N CYS A 51 -18.88 1.23 -13.90
CA CYS A 51 -20.33 1.33 -13.71
C CYS A 51 -20.93 2.70 -14.08
N HIS A 52 -20.10 3.57 -14.65
CA HIS A 52 -20.46 4.95 -15.05
C HIS A 52 -21.10 5.79 -13.94
N ALA A 53 -20.89 5.40 -12.68
CA ALA A 53 -21.37 6.17 -11.54
C ALA A 53 -20.77 7.57 -11.55
N ASP A 54 -21.59 8.51 -11.09
CA ASP A 54 -21.24 9.92 -10.95
C ASP A 54 -19.94 10.09 -10.14
N PRO A 55 -19.05 11.03 -10.52
CA PRO A 55 -17.82 11.33 -9.79
C PRO A 55 -18.01 11.63 -8.29
N SER A 56 -19.15 12.20 -7.90
CA SER A 56 -19.54 12.42 -6.50
C SER A 56 -19.61 11.13 -5.66
N GLN A 57 -19.71 9.98 -6.31
CA GLN A 57 -19.69 8.64 -5.70
C GLN A 57 -18.27 8.09 -5.52
N LYS A 58 -17.23 8.92 -5.65
CA LYS A 58 -15.84 8.52 -5.38
C LYS A 58 -15.47 8.92 -3.94
N ARG A 59 -14.79 8.01 -3.24
CA ARG A 59 -14.21 8.28 -1.91
C ARG A 59 -12.74 7.91 -1.88
N PRO A 60 -11.91 8.50 -1.00
CA PRO A 60 -10.57 7.98 -0.74
C PRO A 60 -10.64 6.50 -0.41
N TYR A 61 -9.78 5.70 -1.05
CA TYR A 61 -9.75 4.26 -0.84
C TYR A 61 -9.08 3.90 0.50
N PHE A 62 -7.94 4.52 0.76
CA PHE A 62 -7.18 4.31 1.99
C PHE A 62 -7.61 5.26 3.11
N ASP A 63 -7.48 4.80 4.35
CA ASP A 63 -7.77 5.60 5.53
C ASP A 63 -6.60 6.52 5.93
N SER A 64 -6.82 7.31 6.99
CA SER A 64 -5.80 8.21 7.52
C SER A 64 -4.59 7.47 8.10
N SER A 65 -4.77 6.25 8.62
CA SER A 65 -3.70 5.45 9.22
C SER A 65 -2.62 5.09 8.19
N LEU A 66 -3.03 4.68 6.99
CA LEU A 66 -2.11 4.41 5.88
C LEU A 66 -1.38 5.68 5.40
N SER A 67 -2.10 6.80 5.37
CA SER A 67 -1.54 8.12 5.01
C SER A 67 -0.47 8.56 6.01
N VAL A 68 -0.69 8.33 7.30
CA VAL A 68 0.28 8.60 8.37
C VAL A 68 1.51 7.70 8.26
N ALA A 69 1.33 6.40 7.98
CA ALA A 69 2.45 5.48 7.81
C ALA A 69 3.38 5.92 6.66
N LEU A 70 2.84 6.33 5.51
CA LEU A 70 3.66 6.86 4.42
C LEU A 70 4.34 8.18 4.76
N SER A 71 3.65 9.07 5.47
CA SER A 71 4.23 10.34 5.92
C SER A 71 5.47 10.08 6.78
N PHE A 72 5.44 9.06 7.65
CA PHE A 72 6.60 8.67 8.44
C PHE A 72 7.74 8.07 7.59
N ILE A 73 7.44 7.25 6.57
CA ILE A 73 8.46 6.75 5.64
C ILE A 73 9.19 7.90 4.94
N GLN A 74 8.43 8.87 4.43
CA GLN A 74 8.99 10.06 3.77
C GLN A 74 9.75 10.96 4.73
N HIS A 75 9.20 11.21 5.92
CA HIS A 75 9.87 12.05 6.90
C HIS A 75 11.20 11.43 7.33
N ALA A 76 11.22 10.11 7.55
CA ALA A 76 12.46 9.39 7.77
C ALA A 76 13.42 9.63 6.59
N TYR A 77 12.94 9.51 5.34
CA TYR A 77 13.75 9.72 4.12
C TYR A 77 14.38 11.12 4.04
N GLN A 78 13.57 12.16 4.15
CA GLN A 78 13.98 13.54 4.00
C GLN A 78 14.92 13.99 5.13
N THR A 79 14.78 13.43 6.33
CA THR A 79 15.68 13.71 7.45
C THR A 79 17.12 13.32 7.12
N LYS A 80 17.35 12.29 6.28
CA LYS A 80 18.70 11.92 5.79
C LYS A 80 19.32 12.99 4.89
N GLN A 81 18.57 13.51 3.92
CA GLN A 81 19.08 14.51 2.97
C GLN A 81 19.59 15.76 3.69
N ASN A 82 18.94 16.14 4.80
CA ASN A 82 19.35 17.28 5.61
C ASN A 82 20.59 17.00 6.49
N LEU A 83 20.81 15.74 6.88
CA LEU A 83 21.95 15.33 7.72
C LEU A 83 23.23 15.09 6.92
N GLU A 84 23.14 14.70 5.64
CA GLU A 84 24.32 14.57 4.75
C GLU A 84 25.01 15.92 4.46
N VAL A 85 24.32 17.04 4.72
CA VAL A 85 24.86 18.41 4.58
C VAL A 85 25.65 18.84 5.83
N VAL A 86 25.49 18.17 6.97
CA VAL A 86 26.11 18.54 8.25
C VAL A 86 27.09 17.46 8.68
N ASP A 87 28.27 17.49 8.08
CA ASP A 87 29.35 16.54 8.35
C ASP A 87 30.00 16.77 9.74
N THR A 88 30.65 15.71 10.25
CA THR A 88 31.63 15.60 11.37
C THR A 88 31.23 15.01 12.75
N LEU A 89 29.96 14.76 13.10
CA LEU A 89 29.62 14.09 14.39
C LEU A 89 28.61 12.91 14.28
N ALA A 90 28.19 12.53 13.08
CA ALA A 90 26.93 11.79 12.86
C ALA A 90 27.02 10.25 12.75
N THR A 91 28.12 9.60 13.15
CA THR A 91 28.30 8.14 12.94
C THR A 91 27.37 7.23 13.76
N GLN A 92 26.69 7.75 14.79
CA GLN A 92 25.67 7.00 15.54
C GLN A 92 24.23 7.26 15.06
N ALA A 93 23.96 8.43 14.46
CA ALA A 93 22.65 8.76 13.89
C ALA A 93 22.42 8.08 12.53
N THR A 94 23.49 7.74 11.81
CA THR A 94 23.44 7.14 10.47
C THR A 94 22.75 5.77 10.38
N ASN A 95 22.73 4.98 11.45
CA ASN A 95 22.14 3.63 11.43
C ASN A 95 20.66 3.57 11.86
N GLN A 96 20.10 4.65 12.43
CA GLN A 96 18.71 4.64 12.91
C GLN A 96 17.71 4.77 11.75
N TYR A 97 18.08 5.52 10.73
CA TYR A 97 17.22 5.82 9.58
C TYR A 97 16.87 4.59 8.71
N PRO A 98 17.84 3.74 8.28
CA PRO A 98 17.54 2.54 7.50
C PRO A 98 16.58 1.58 8.21
N VAL A 99 16.71 1.51 9.54
CA VAL A 99 15.83 0.73 10.42
C VAL A 99 14.43 1.32 10.45
N SER A 100 14.27 2.64 10.58
CA SER A 100 12.96 3.28 10.55
C SER A 100 12.21 2.98 9.24
N ILE A 101 12.88 3.06 8.08
CA ILE A 101 12.26 2.72 6.80
C ILE A 101 11.78 1.27 6.79
N LEU A 102 12.62 0.32 7.23
CA LEU A 102 12.24 -1.09 7.26
C LEU A 102 11.03 -1.32 8.16
N VAL A 103 11.03 -0.72 9.35
CA VAL A 103 9.92 -0.82 10.31
C VAL A 103 8.64 -0.24 9.71
N PHE A 104 8.70 0.98 9.15
CA PHE A 104 7.52 1.62 8.58
C PHE A 104 7.00 0.91 7.31
N LEU A 105 7.88 0.35 6.47
CA LEU A 105 7.44 -0.51 5.36
C LEU A 105 6.72 -1.77 5.88
N GLY A 106 7.25 -2.39 6.94
CA GLY A 106 6.60 -3.52 7.59
C GLY A 106 5.22 -3.17 8.16
N VAL A 107 5.08 -1.98 8.76
CA VAL A 107 3.79 -1.46 9.24
C VAL A 107 2.84 -1.21 8.06
N LEU A 108 3.31 -0.57 6.98
CA LEU A 108 2.52 -0.33 5.78
C LEU A 108 1.99 -1.65 5.19
N GLN A 109 2.85 -2.67 5.12
CA GLN A 109 2.47 -3.98 4.62
C GLN A 109 1.36 -4.64 5.47
N GLU A 110 1.45 -4.53 6.79
CA GLU A 110 0.43 -5.02 7.72
C GLU A 110 -0.90 -4.26 7.55
N LEU A 111 -0.85 -2.93 7.48
CA LEU A 111 -2.05 -2.09 7.31
C LEU A 111 -2.75 -2.35 5.97
N LEU A 112 -2.00 -2.50 4.88
CA LEU A 112 -2.56 -2.79 3.55
C LEU A 112 -3.22 -4.17 3.50
N LEU A 113 -2.59 -5.19 4.10
CA LEU A 113 -3.18 -6.52 4.20
C LEU A 113 -4.46 -6.49 5.05
N ASP A 114 -4.44 -5.79 6.19
CA ASP A 114 -5.60 -5.65 7.07
C ASP A 114 -6.75 -4.94 6.39
N HIS A 115 -6.46 -3.89 5.62
CA HIS A 115 -7.45 -3.22 4.80
C HIS A 115 -8.08 -4.17 3.78
N LEU A 116 -7.28 -4.91 3.00
CA LEU A 116 -7.76 -5.87 2.01
C LEU A 116 -8.61 -6.98 2.65
N LEU A 117 -8.14 -7.56 3.76
CA LEU A 117 -8.87 -8.62 4.46
C LEU A 117 -10.18 -8.11 5.05
N SER A 118 -10.21 -6.86 5.53
CA SER A 118 -11.44 -6.22 6.01
C SER A 118 -12.44 -6.01 4.86
N GLN A 119 -11.98 -5.63 3.67
CA GLN A 119 -12.84 -5.52 2.49
C GLN A 119 -13.38 -6.89 2.04
N LEU A 120 -12.54 -7.91 1.96
CA LEU A 120 -12.97 -9.29 1.66
C LEU A 120 -13.93 -9.85 2.72
N ALA A 121 -13.73 -9.50 3.98
CA ALA A 121 -14.62 -9.91 5.05
C ALA A 121 -16.02 -9.31 4.91
N GLN A 122 -16.09 -8.05 4.46
CA GLN A 122 -17.35 -7.36 4.22
C GLN A 122 -18.15 -7.98 3.07
N THR A 123 -17.50 -8.55 2.05
CA THR A 123 -18.22 -9.17 0.92
C THR A 123 -18.89 -10.50 1.26
N GLN A 124 -18.49 -11.16 2.34
CA GLN A 124 -19.06 -12.45 2.76
C GLN A 124 -20.22 -12.33 3.75
N GLU A 125 -20.55 -11.12 4.23
CA GLU A 125 -21.68 -10.80 5.13
C GLU A 125 -21.82 -11.68 6.39
N THR A 126 -20.77 -12.40 6.85
CA THR A 126 -20.91 -13.25 8.05
C THR A 126 -20.44 -12.55 9.33
N PRO A 127 -21.20 -12.61 10.44
CA PRO A 127 -20.76 -12.08 11.75
C PRO A 127 -19.55 -12.81 12.33
N LYS A 128 -19.19 -13.98 11.76
CA LYS A 128 -17.96 -14.71 12.11
C LYS A 128 -16.70 -13.99 11.64
N THR A 129 -16.79 -13.16 10.61
CA THR A 129 -15.60 -12.60 9.95
C THR A 129 -14.86 -11.58 10.79
N ASN A 130 -15.57 -10.78 11.60
CA ASN A 130 -14.92 -9.86 12.55
C ASN A 130 -14.15 -10.62 13.64
N ARG A 131 -14.64 -11.80 14.06
CA ARG A 131 -13.90 -12.66 15.01
C ARG A 131 -12.65 -13.25 14.35
N LEU A 132 -12.74 -13.66 13.09
CA LEU A 132 -11.59 -14.19 12.35
C LEU A 132 -10.48 -13.14 12.21
N LEU A 133 -10.82 -11.88 11.91
CA LEU A 133 -9.83 -10.78 11.83
C LEU A 133 -9.05 -10.58 13.14
N THR A 134 -9.70 -10.79 14.29
CA THR A 134 -9.04 -10.68 15.60
C THR A 134 -8.24 -11.92 16.02
N GLN A 135 -8.53 -13.08 15.42
CA GLN A 135 -7.93 -14.36 15.81
C GLN A 135 -6.50 -14.52 15.26
N TYR A 136 -6.23 -13.98 14.06
CA TYR A 136 -4.93 -14.10 13.41
C TYR A 136 -4.10 -12.85 13.68
N GLN A 137 -2.99 -13.01 14.41
CA GLN A 137 -2.10 -11.92 14.75
C GLN A 137 -0.88 -11.90 13.82
N GLY A 138 -0.54 -10.71 13.32
CA GLY A 138 0.62 -10.51 12.47
C GLY A 138 0.43 -10.90 11.01
N TYR A 139 1.31 -10.35 10.18
CA TYR A 139 1.23 -10.43 8.72
C TYR A 139 1.21 -11.88 8.18
N GLU A 140 2.16 -12.73 8.63
CA GLU A 140 2.34 -14.08 8.06
C GLU A 140 1.11 -14.98 8.32
N GLN A 141 0.56 -14.94 9.53
CA GLN A 141 -0.63 -15.73 9.86
C GLN A 141 -1.83 -15.27 9.04
N LYS A 142 -2.03 -13.95 8.93
CA LYS A 142 -3.11 -13.36 8.13
C LYS A 142 -2.98 -13.76 6.66
N GLN A 143 -1.79 -13.65 6.07
CA GLN A 143 -1.54 -14.00 4.67
C GLN A 143 -1.68 -15.51 4.40
N ARG A 144 -1.18 -16.37 5.30
CA ARG A 144 -1.13 -17.82 5.06
C ARG A 144 -2.42 -18.54 5.43
N LEU A 145 -3.13 -18.06 6.45
CA LEU A 145 -4.28 -18.76 7.03
C LEU A 145 -5.59 -18.03 6.76
N LEU A 146 -5.66 -16.73 7.03
CA LEU A 146 -6.90 -15.97 6.91
C LEU A 146 -7.22 -15.64 5.44
N PHE A 147 -6.23 -15.16 4.67
CA PHE A 147 -6.43 -14.80 3.28
C PHE A 147 -7.03 -15.95 2.45
N PRO A 148 -6.52 -17.20 2.50
CA PRO A 148 -7.12 -18.27 1.71
C PRO A 148 -8.55 -18.62 2.11
N GLN A 149 -8.91 -18.45 3.39
CA GLN A 149 -10.28 -18.63 3.85
C GLN A 149 -11.23 -17.57 3.27
N LEU A 150 -10.77 -16.32 3.14
CA LEU A 150 -11.58 -15.22 2.61
C LEU A 150 -11.58 -15.16 1.08
N ALA A 151 -10.43 -15.38 0.44
CA ALA A 151 -10.28 -15.24 -1.01
C ALA A 151 -10.58 -16.53 -1.79
N GLY A 152 -10.67 -17.69 -1.11
CA GLY A 152 -10.84 -18.99 -1.76
C GLY A 152 -9.61 -19.48 -2.53
N MET A 153 -8.48 -18.79 -2.40
CA MET A 153 -7.21 -19.14 -3.05
C MET A 153 -6.02 -18.68 -2.21
N ASN A 154 -4.87 -19.33 -2.40
CA ASN A 154 -3.65 -18.89 -1.73
C ASN A 154 -3.10 -17.59 -2.33
N TRP A 155 -2.27 -16.89 -1.54
CA TRP A 155 -1.70 -15.59 -1.91
C TRP A 155 -0.89 -15.62 -3.22
N GLU A 156 -0.11 -16.68 -3.46
CA GLU A 156 0.71 -16.80 -4.67
C GLU A 156 -0.11 -17.03 -5.94
N THR A 157 -1.22 -17.75 -5.83
CA THR A 157 -2.19 -17.89 -6.91
C THR A 157 -2.84 -16.54 -7.21
N ALA A 158 -3.28 -15.81 -6.19
CA ALA A 158 -3.89 -14.48 -6.37
C ALA A 158 -2.94 -13.50 -7.08
N MET A 159 -1.65 -13.49 -6.70
CA MET A 159 -0.64 -12.66 -7.37
C MET A 159 -0.43 -13.04 -8.84
N ARG A 160 -0.43 -14.34 -9.17
CA ARG A 160 -0.33 -14.79 -10.57
C ARG A 160 -1.51 -14.30 -11.40
N ASN A 161 -2.73 -14.36 -10.84
CA ASN A 161 -3.93 -13.94 -11.54
C ASN A 161 -3.96 -12.44 -11.88
N ILE A 162 -3.27 -11.61 -11.11
CA ILE A 162 -3.19 -10.15 -11.35
C ILE A 162 -1.92 -9.72 -12.09
N GLN A 163 -0.98 -10.64 -12.36
CA GLN A 163 0.32 -10.32 -12.94
C GLN A 163 0.20 -9.64 -14.31
N GLU A 164 -0.76 -10.06 -15.14
CA GLU A 164 -0.98 -9.49 -16.48
C GLU A 164 -1.46 -8.04 -16.43
N LYS A 165 -2.05 -7.61 -15.30
CA LYS A 165 -2.53 -6.23 -15.09
C LYS A 165 -1.51 -5.35 -14.36
N ALA A 166 -0.41 -5.93 -13.89
CA ALA A 166 0.61 -5.23 -13.13
C ALA A 166 1.72 -4.70 -14.06
N THR A 167 2.21 -3.50 -13.77
CA THR A 167 3.40 -2.91 -14.42
C THR A 167 4.71 -3.37 -13.78
N PHE A 168 4.63 -4.22 -12.74
CA PHE A 168 5.75 -4.74 -11.97
C PHE A 168 5.60 -6.26 -11.75
N ASN A 169 6.68 -6.93 -11.37
CA ASN A 169 6.67 -8.36 -11.07
C ASN A 169 6.14 -8.62 -9.65
N CYS A 170 4.91 -9.11 -9.54
CA CYS A 170 4.23 -9.36 -8.26
C CYS A 170 4.95 -10.42 -7.41
N LEU A 171 5.44 -11.48 -8.06
CA LEU A 171 6.10 -12.59 -7.37
C LEU A 171 7.47 -12.17 -6.82
N GLU A 172 8.23 -11.41 -7.60
CA GLU A 172 9.52 -10.85 -7.17
C GLU A 172 9.34 -9.87 -6.01
N LEU A 173 8.36 -8.97 -6.10
CA LEU A 173 8.02 -8.05 -5.01
C LEU A 173 7.69 -8.81 -3.73
N ASN A 174 6.84 -9.85 -3.80
CA ASN A 174 6.49 -10.65 -2.63
C ASN A 174 7.70 -11.40 -2.05
N HIS A 175 8.59 -11.93 -2.90
CA HIS A 175 9.84 -12.53 -2.43
C HIS A 175 10.72 -11.52 -1.68
N ARG A 176 10.88 -10.31 -2.24
CA ARG A 176 11.62 -9.22 -1.61
C ARG A 176 11.00 -8.84 -0.26
N LEU A 177 9.68 -8.68 -0.19
CA LEU A 177 8.97 -8.36 1.05
C LEU A 177 9.13 -9.46 2.11
N LYS A 178 9.13 -10.75 1.73
CA LYS A 178 9.45 -11.86 2.65
C LYS A 178 10.86 -11.71 3.23
N GLN A 179 11.85 -11.39 2.40
CA GLN A 179 13.22 -11.14 2.85
C GLN A 179 13.28 -9.96 3.83
N LEU A 180 12.62 -8.84 3.49
CA LEU A 180 12.56 -7.66 4.36
C LEU A 180 11.88 -7.96 5.70
N ASN A 181 10.81 -8.76 5.73
CA ASN A 181 10.18 -9.19 6.98
C ASN A 181 11.08 -10.08 7.82
N HIS A 182 11.83 -10.99 7.21
CA HIS A 182 12.85 -11.75 7.94
C HIS A 182 13.91 -10.81 8.53
N LEU A 183 14.28 -9.76 7.80
CA LEU A 183 15.18 -8.75 8.35
C LEU A 183 14.54 -8.04 9.54
N LYS A 184 13.29 -7.58 9.42
CA LYS A 184 12.53 -6.92 10.50
C LYS A 184 12.49 -7.78 11.77
N GLN A 185 12.18 -9.06 11.63
CA GLN A 185 12.15 -10.01 12.76
C GLN A 185 13.51 -10.17 13.42
N ARG A 186 14.59 -10.29 12.63
CA ARG A 186 15.96 -10.38 13.15
C ARG A 186 16.34 -9.11 13.91
N PHE A 187 15.98 -7.93 13.41
CA PHE A 187 16.19 -6.67 14.10
C PHE A 187 15.50 -6.64 15.47
N ILE A 188 14.20 -6.97 15.49
CA ILE A 188 13.39 -7.00 16.73
C ILE A 188 14.00 -7.95 17.77
N TYR A 189 14.50 -9.11 17.33
CA TYR A 189 15.04 -10.13 18.23
C TYR A 189 16.45 -9.78 18.75
N LEU A 190 17.32 -9.22 17.90
CA LEU A 190 18.73 -9.00 18.24
C LEU A 190 18.97 -7.66 18.93
N ALA A 191 18.11 -6.66 18.74
CA ALA A 191 18.05 -5.34 19.38
C ALA A 191 19.31 -4.43 19.29
N TYR A 192 20.53 -4.98 19.37
CA TYR A 192 21.80 -4.26 19.37
C TYR A 192 22.77 -4.79 18.30
N GLY A 193 23.43 -3.86 17.60
CA GLY A 193 24.54 -4.16 16.68
C GLY A 193 24.15 -4.46 15.24
N TRP A 194 22.88 -4.31 14.87
CA TRP A 194 22.43 -4.63 13.52
C TRP A 194 22.38 -3.41 12.61
N ASN A 195 23.01 -3.53 11.44
CA ASN A 195 23.12 -2.47 10.45
C ASN A 195 22.38 -2.87 9.18
N ILE A 196 21.36 -2.09 8.82
CA ILE A 196 20.69 -2.20 7.52
C ILE A 196 21.46 -1.31 6.56
N SER A 197 21.87 -1.86 5.42
CA SER A 197 22.62 -1.09 4.44
C SER A 197 21.75 -0.01 3.82
N HIS A 198 22.37 1.06 3.33
CA HIS A 198 21.65 2.10 2.62
C HIS A 198 20.89 1.55 1.40
N GLN A 199 21.49 0.59 0.69
CA GLN A 199 20.84 -0.09 -0.43
C GLN A 199 19.56 -0.81 -0.01
N GLN A 200 19.57 -1.52 1.13
CA GLN A 200 18.37 -2.20 1.65
C GLN A 200 17.25 -1.21 2.00
N ALA A 201 17.61 -0.05 2.57
CA ALA A 201 16.64 1.01 2.82
C ALA A 201 16.08 1.59 1.51
N LEU A 202 16.92 1.76 0.48
CA LEU A 202 16.48 2.20 -0.84
C LEU A 202 15.55 1.17 -1.49
N ASP A 203 15.87 -0.12 -1.38
CA ASP A 203 15.03 -1.20 -1.87
C ASP A 203 13.67 -1.21 -1.17
N CYS A 204 13.63 -0.91 0.13
CA CYS A 204 12.38 -0.74 0.88
C CYS A 204 11.54 0.41 0.31
N LEU A 205 12.14 1.58 0.05
CA LEU A 205 11.44 2.74 -0.49
C LEU A 205 10.90 2.48 -1.89
N ASN A 206 11.73 1.89 -2.75
CA ASN A 206 11.35 1.51 -4.11
C ASN A 206 10.26 0.42 -4.12
N SER A 207 10.02 -0.25 -3.00
CA SER A 207 8.97 -1.25 -2.85
C SER A 207 7.64 -0.67 -2.35
N VAL A 208 7.58 0.61 -1.94
CA VAL A 208 6.36 1.25 -1.43
C VAL A 208 5.28 1.34 -2.52
N GLU A 209 5.63 1.89 -3.70
CA GLU A 209 4.68 2.01 -4.82
C GLU A 209 4.13 0.67 -5.27
N PRO A 210 4.99 -0.31 -5.61
CA PRO A 210 4.52 -1.59 -6.12
C PRO A 210 3.69 -2.32 -5.06
N LEU A 211 3.99 -2.14 -3.77
CA LEU A 211 3.21 -2.73 -2.68
C LEU A 211 1.80 -2.16 -2.58
N ILE A 212 1.63 -0.84 -2.71
CA ILE A 212 0.31 -0.21 -2.73
C ILE A 212 -0.47 -0.68 -3.97
N ASN A 213 0.16 -0.62 -5.14
CA ASN A 213 -0.46 -1.03 -6.41
C ASN A 213 -0.86 -2.52 -6.39
N LEU A 214 -0.05 -3.37 -5.76
CA LEU A 214 -0.35 -4.79 -5.57
C LEU A 214 -1.68 -4.96 -4.82
N HIS A 215 -1.88 -4.23 -3.71
CA HIS A 215 -3.09 -4.35 -2.91
C HIS A 215 -4.32 -3.79 -3.64
N VAL A 216 -4.16 -2.71 -4.40
CA VAL A 216 -5.23 -2.19 -5.26
C VAL A 216 -5.63 -3.20 -6.33
N LEU A 217 -4.66 -3.83 -7.00
CA LEU A 217 -4.92 -4.87 -8.01
C LEU A 217 -5.62 -6.08 -7.40
N LEU A 218 -5.18 -6.53 -6.21
CA LEU A 218 -5.84 -7.60 -5.47
C LEU A 218 -7.28 -7.24 -5.10
N HIS A 219 -7.52 -6.02 -4.61
CA HIS A 219 -8.87 -5.53 -4.31
C HIS A 219 -9.75 -5.55 -5.58
N ASN A 220 -9.27 -4.99 -6.68
CA ASN A 220 -10.02 -4.97 -7.94
C ASN A 220 -10.27 -6.36 -8.52
N HIS A 221 -9.41 -7.33 -8.21
CA HIS A 221 -9.59 -8.71 -8.65
C HIS A 221 -10.54 -9.52 -7.75
N LEU A 222 -10.50 -9.29 -6.43
CA LEU A 222 -11.17 -10.16 -5.46
C LEU A 222 -12.40 -9.53 -4.81
N VAL A 223 -12.42 -8.20 -4.63
CA VAL A 223 -13.49 -7.47 -3.94
C VAL A 223 -14.46 -6.85 -4.94
N HIS A 224 -13.96 -6.11 -5.95
CA HIS A 224 -14.80 -5.43 -6.93
C HIS A 224 -15.85 -6.35 -7.60
N PRO A 225 -15.51 -7.58 -8.04
CA PRO A 225 -16.49 -8.47 -8.68
C PRO A 225 -17.65 -8.91 -7.78
N CYS A 226 -17.52 -8.79 -6.45
CA CYS A 226 -18.60 -9.10 -5.52
C CYS A 226 -19.70 -8.02 -5.49
N TYR A 227 -19.46 -6.86 -6.10
CA TYR A 227 -20.42 -5.76 -6.18
C TYR A 227 -20.97 -5.70 -7.61
N PRO A 228 -22.19 -6.21 -7.87
CA PRO A 228 -22.75 -6.22 -9.21
C PRO A 228 -22.89 -4.80 -9.73
N SER A 229 -22.32 -4.54 -10.91
CA SER A 229 -22.53 -3.27 -11.66
C SER A 229 -23.99 -3.07 -12.07
N SER A 230 -24.84 -4.10 -11.95
CA SER A 230 -26.13 -4.26 -12.62
C SER A 230 -27.38 -3.99 -11.78
N LEU A 231 -27.29 -3.46 -10.55
CA LEU A 231 -28.48 -2.84 -9.89
C LEU A 231 -28.80 -1.45 -10.49
N LEU A 232 -28.75 -1.33 -11.82
CA LEU A 232 -28.76 -0.07 -12.56
C LEU A 232 -29.52 -0.10 -13.89
N GLN A 233 -30.42 -1.06 -14.04
CA GLN A 233 -31.39 -1.03 -15.14
C GLN A 233 -32.83 -1.13 -14.59
N GLU A 234 -33.10 -0.43 -13.49
CA GLU A 234 -34.47 -0.05 -13.12
C GLU A 234 -34.63 1.46 -13.29
#